data_AF-A0A9P5DRJ8-F1
#
_entry.id   AF-A0A9P5DRJ8-F1
#
_cell.length_a   1.000
_cell.length_b   1.000
_cell.length_c   1.000
_cell.angle_alpha   90.00
_cell.angle_beta   90.00
_cell.angle_gamma   90.00
#
_symmetry.space_group_name_H-M   'P 1'
#
loop_
_entity.id
_entity.type
_entity.pdbx_description
1 polymer ?
#
loop_
_entity_poly.entity_id
_entity_poly.type
_entity_poly.pdbx_seq_one_letter_code
_entity_poly.pdbx_strand_id
1 'polypeptide(L)'
;MRLLNTNTWTLHEFISDDEVPPYAILSHTWDKEEVNFQQWESIATSKDAASDIYSMKGYHKIKQFGEKAAGNGFSWVWIDTCCIDKKSSAELSEAINAMFQWYKNAQVCYVYLEDVSWCSDKVDIERKLRPSRWFTRGWTLQELIAPVKVEFYSTDWMEIGTKDGLSSLLSSITGIDEHILNGGNLEDVSVARRMSWASGRNTSRLEDTAYCLLGIFDVNIPLIYGEGRKAFQRLQEAIMNSTHDQSLFAWGRIIKRPAELISEGQQLGTDFIPWKEARDRRPLLGLFAESPKDFKDSSDIQPVDHGYAHHHVRRNPPTMVNKGVLINLVIYQKFASIAYWDDPPVAQPHDLELTILLCRHGTTGSKLIGLILYSWGDQYYSRTDELFPVNLFVSHVRFESWTRQRHLLPFKPFQFRNGDILLRRWISPINTSWIERPNTGSGPAWRQKCGDRVLRIETGADGDEDESFMFKTSKTEGTAHDWRVSFSFWVK
;
A
#
# COMPACT_ATOMS: atom_id res chain seq x y z
N MET A 1 -24.41 -19.53 -3.56
CA MET A 1 -24.92 -18.15 -3.81
C MET A 1 -26.43 -18.13 -3.63
N ARG A 2 -27.02 -17.04 -3.14
CA ARG A 2 -28.48 -16.88 -3.01
C ARG A 2 -29.00 -15.80 -3.96
N LEU A 3 -30.14 -16.03 -4.62
CA LEU A 3 -30.79 -15.09 -5.54
C LEU A 3 -32.25 -14.88 -5.15
N LEU A 4 -32.78 -13.70 -5.45
CA LEU A 4 -34.18 -13.35 -5.30
C LEU A 4 -34.91 -13.60 -6.62
N ASN A 5 -36.01 -14.35 -6.57
CA ASN A 5 -36.86 -14.56 -7.74
C ASN A 5 -37.76 -13.33 -7.97
N THR A 6 -37.78 -12.80 -9.18
CA THR A 6 -38.54 -11.56 -9.50
C THR A 6 -40.05 -11.78 -9.62
N ASN A 7 -40.51 -13.02 -9.81
CA ASN A 7 -41.94 -13.35 -9.90
C ASN A 7 -42.53 -13.68 -8.52
N THR A 8 -41.85 -14.52 -7.75
CA THR A 8 -42.36 -15.00 -6.45
C THR A 8 -41.88 -14.18 -5.26
N TRP A 9 -40.81 -13.37 -5.43
CA TRP A 9 -40.16 -12.60 -4.37
C TRP A 9 -39.59 -13.46 -3.23
N THR A 10 -39.31 -14.73 -3.52
CA THR A 10 -38.67 -15.69 -2.62
C THR A 10 -37.18 -15.79 -2.91
N LEU A 11 -36.38 -15.94 -1.84
CA LEU A 11 -34.95 -16.19 -1.95
C LEU A 11 -34.70 -17.68 -2.19
N HIS A 12 -33.78 -17.99 -3.08
CA HIS A 12 -33.35 -19.36 -3.39
C HIS A 12 -31.83 -19.47 -3.34
N GLU A 13 -31.35 -20.52 -2.71
CA GLU A 13 -29.94 -20.84 -2.60
C GLU A 13 -29.54 -21.83 -3.69
N PHE A 14 -28.44 -21.50 -4.38
CA PHE A 14 -27.79 -22.30 -5.40
C PHE A 14 -26.42 -22.71 -4.86
N ILE A 15 -26.19 -24.01 -4.72
CA ILE A 15 -24.99 -24.55 -4.05
C ILE A 15 -23.83 -24.65 -5.05
N SER A 16 -24.11 -25.13 -6.27
CA SER A 16 -23.12 -25.24 -7.34
C SER A 16 -23.18 -24.02 -8.26
N ASP A 17 -22.03 -23.55 -8.73
CA ASP A 17 -21.93 -22.50 -9.74
C ASP A 17 -22.63 -22.91 -11.06
N ASP A 18 -22.65 -24.20 -11.39
CA ASP A 18 -23.32 -24.74 -12.57
C ASP A 18 -24.86 -24.64 -12.49
N GLU A 19 -25.41 -24.49 -11.29
CA GLU A 19 -26.85 -24.36 -11.06
C GLU A 19 -27.31 -22.90 -11.07
N VAL A 20 -26.38 -21.94 -11.02
CA VAL A 20 -26.71 -20.51 -10.94
C VAL A 20 -27.30 -20.04 -12.27
N PRO A 21 -28.59 -19.66 -12.32
CA PRO A 21 -29.24 -19.20 -13.53
C PRO A 21 -28.75 -17.81 -13.91
N PRO A 22 -28.94 -17.33 -15.16
CA PRO A 22 -28.66 -15.94 -15.52
C PRO A 22 -29.41 -14.95 -14.62
N TYR A 23 -28.70 -13.95 -14.09
CA TYR A 23 -29.23 -12.96 -13.15
C TYR A 23 -28.75 -11.55 -13.44
N ALA A 24 -29.53 -10.57 -12.98
CA ALA A 24 -29.09 -9.18 -12.86
C ALA A 24 -28.63 -8.88 -11.42
N ILE A 25 -27.66 -7.98 -11.27
CA ILE A 25 -27.09 -7.64 -9.97
C ILE A 25 -27.28 -6.15 -9.66
N LEU A 26 -27.61 -5.81 -8.41
CA LEU A 26 -27.78 -4.42 -7.98
C LEU A 26 -26.49 -3.89 -7.33
N SER A 27 -25.97 -2.81 -7.88
CA SER A 27 -24.97 -1.97 -7.24
C SER A 27 -25.63 -0.70 -6.71
N HIS A 28 -25.40 -0.40 -5.43
CA HIS A 28 -25.99 0.80 -4.81
C HIS A 28 -25.21 1.21 -3.56
N THR A 29 -25.50 2.39 -3.04
CA THR A 29 -24.98 2.85 -1.76
C THR A 29 -26.04 2.70 -0.67
N TRP A 30 -25.71 2.02 0.43
CA TRP A 30 -26.67 1.80 1.52
C TRP A 30 -27.12 3.11 2.16
N ASP A 31 -28.41 3.20 2.46
CA ASP A 31 -28.99 4.23 3.33
C ASP A 31 -29.44 3.63 4.69
N LYS A 32 -30.11 4.40 5.53
CA LYS A 32 -30.53 3.99 6.89
C LYS A 32 -31.64 2.94 6.92
N GLU A 33 -32.41 2.81 5.85
CA GLU A 33 -33.63 1.99 5.78
C GLU A 33 -33.49 0.83 4.79
N GLU A 34 -32.34 0.16 4.77
CA GLU A 34 -32.13 -1.05 3.97
C GLU A 34 -32.82 -2.27 4.58
N VAL A 35 -33.38 -3.14 3.73
CA VAL A 35 -33.95 -4.42 4.15
C VAL A 35 -32.86 -5.49 4.12
N ASN A 36 -32.57 -6.10 5.27
CA ASN A 36 -31.63 -7.21 5.36
C ASN A 36 -32.28 -8.57 5.09
N PHE A 37 -31.46 -9.63 5.01
CA PHE A 37 -31.91 -11.01 4.79
C PHE A 37 -33.03 -11.45 5.76
N GLN A 38 -32.83 -11.28 7.08
CA GLN A 38 -33.83 -11.70 8.07
C GLN A 38 -35.13 -10.92 7.97
N GLN A 39 -35.06 -9.62 7.68
CA GLN A 39 -36.24 -8.81 7.46
C GLN A 39 -37.00 -9.33 6.24
N TRP A 40 -36.30 -9.57 5.11
CA TRP A 40 -36.92 -10.08 3.89
C TRP A 40 -37.63 -11.42 4.11
N GLU A 41 -37.01 -12.38 4.79
CA GLU A 41 -37.63 -13.67 5.10
C GLU A 41 -38.83 -13.55 6.06
N SER A 42 -38.81 -12.55 6.96
CA SER A 42 -39.91 -12.38 7.92
C SER A 42 -41.20 -11.86 7.29
N ILE A 43 -41.14 -11.24 6.09
CA ILE A 43 -42.32 -10.78 5.34
C ILE A 43 -43.31 -11.93 5.09
N ALA A 44 -42.82 -13.13 4.77
CA ALA A 44 -43.66 -14.29 4.48
C ALA A 44 -44.27 -14.93 5.74
N THR A 45 -43.71 -14.67 6.92
CA THR A 45 -44.04 -15.39 8.16
C THR A 45 -44.78 -14.54 9.20
N SER A 46 -44.69 -13.21 9.13
CA SER A 46 -45.31 -12.29 10.09
C SER A 46 -45.96 -11.08 9.41
N LYS A 47 -47.28 -10.93 9.60
CA LYS A 47 -48.06 -9.80 9.03
C LYS A 47 -47.68 -8.46 9.63
N ASP A 48 -47.40 -8.41 10.93
CA ASP A 48 -47.06 -7.16 11.62
C ASP A 48 -45.67 -6.67 11.19
N ALA A 49 -44.70 -7.58 11.09
CA ALA A 49 -43.35 -7.25 10.59
C ALA A 49 -43.39 -6.82 9.11
N ALA A 50 -44.25 -7.45 8.30
CA ALA A 50 -44.39 -7.10 6.89
C ALA A 50 -44.84 -5.64 6.69
N SER A 51 -45.75 -5.13 7.54
CA SER A 51 -46.22 -3.74 7.44
C SER A 51 -45.10 -2.72 7.61
N ASP A 52 -44.25 -2.91 8.64
CA ASP A 52 -43.12 -2.01 8.89
C ASP A 52 -42.10 -2.08 7.75
N ILE A 53 -41.80 -3.29 7.26
CA ILE A 53 -40.83 -3.50 6.17
C ILE A 53 -41.33 -2.91 4.86
N TYR A 54 -42.63 -3.03 4.54
CA TYR A 54 -43.21 -2.43 3.34
C TYR A 54 -43.12 -0.90 3.32
N SER A 55 -42.99 -0.25 4.48
CA SER A 55 -42.78 1.20 4.55
C SER A 55 -41.34 1.63 4.32
N MET A 56 -40.36 0.71 4.42
CA MET A 56 -38.94 1.03 4.29
C MET A 56 -38.57 1.41 2.86
N LYS A 57 -37.72 2.43 2.69
CA LYS A 57 -37.19 2.80 1.36
C LYS A 57 -36.42 1.67 0.68
N GLY A 58 -35.63 0.90 1.44
CA GLY A 58 -34.88 -0.23 0.91
C GLY A 58 -35.77 -1.31 0.28
N TYR A 59 -36.97 -1.53 0.82
CA TYR A 59 -37.94 -2.47 0.25
C TYR A 59 -38.39 -2.02 -1.14
N HIS A 60 -38.82 -0.76 -1.26
CA HIS A 60 -39.26 -0.18 -2.53
C HIS A 60 -38.17 -0.21 -3.59
N LYS A 61 -36.93 0.10 -3.21
CA LYS A 61 -35.76 0.03 -4.09
C LYS A 61 -35.54 -1.39 -4.61
N ILE A 62 -35.59 -2.41 -3.75
CA ILE A 62 -35.46 -3.82 -4.17
C ILE A 62 -36.61 -4.24 -5.09
N LYS A 63 -37.83 -3.78 -4.80
CA LYS A 63 -39.00 -4.04 -5.66
C LYS A 63 -38.85 -3.42 -7.05
N GLN A 64 -38.54 -2.14 -7.13
CA GLN A 64 -38.33 -1.43 -8.40
C GLN A 64 -37.18 -2.05 -9.21
N PHE A 65 -36.09 -2.43 -8.55
CA PHE A 65 -34.99 -3.16 -9.16
C PHE A 65 -35.46 -4.49 -9.76
N GLY A 66 -36.17 -5.30 -8.98
CA GLY A 66 -36.68 -6.60 -9.42
C GLY A 66 -37.69 -6.49 -10.56
N GLU A 67 -38.59 -5.51 -10.52
CA GLU A 67 -39.56 -5.23 -11.59
C GLU A 67 -38.87 -4.78 -12.88
N LYS A 68 -37.87 -3.90 -12.78
CA LYS A 68 -37.04 -3.48 -13.92
C LYS A 68 -36.29 -4.67 -14.52
N ALA A 69 -35.69 -5.51 -13.68
CA ALA A 69 -34.98 -6.70 -14.11
C ALA A 69 -35.94 -7.71 -14.80
N ALA A 70 -37.12 -7.94 -14.24
CA ALA A 70 -38.16 -8.78 -14.82
C ALA A 70 -38.63 -8.26 -16.18
N GLY A 71 -38.84 -6.94 -16.31
CA GLY A 71 -39.17 -6.30 -17.58
C GLY A 71 -38.10 -6.47 -18.66
N ASN A 72 -36.85 -6.65 -18.25
CA ASN A 72 -35.70 -6.93 -19.12
C ASN A 72 -35.41 -8.44 -19.28
N GLY A 73 -36.30 -9.32 -18.81
CA GLY A 73 -36.22 -10.78 -19.00
C GLY A 73 -35.47 -11.55 -17.91
N PHE A 74 -35.07 -10.91 -16.80
CA PHE A 74 -34.39 -11.60 -15.70
C PHE A 74 -35.38 -12.13 -14.66
N SER A 75 -35.41 -13.45 -14.51
CA SER A 75 -36.19 -14.11 -13.44
C SER A 75 -35.50 -14.09 -12.08
N TRP A 76 -34.20 -13.78 -12.06
CA TRP A 76 -33.36 -13.84 -10.87
C TRP A 76 -32.54 -12.57 -10.72
N VAL A 77 -32.46 -12.10 -9.50
CA VAL A 77 -31.67 -10.92 -9.16
C VAL A 77 -30.86 -11.13 -7.89
N TRP A 78 -29.72 -10.44 -7.79
CA TRP A 78 -28.89 -10.43 -6.59
C TRP A 78 -28.79 -9.03 -5.98
N ILE A 79 -28.95 -8.96 -4.66
CA ILE A 79 -28.81 -7.75 -3.85
C ILE A 79 -28.02 -8.09 -2.59
N ASP A 80 -26.92 -7.39 -2.34
CA ASP A 80 -26.02 -7.62 -1.20
C ASP A 80 -26.68 -7.45 0.18
N THR A 81 -27.73 -6.66 0.29
CA THR A 81 -28.44 -6.41 1.55
C THR A 81 -29.30 -7.60 1.99
N CYS A 82 -30.02 -8.24 1.06
CA CYS A 82 -30.97 -9.30 1.37
C CYS A 82 -30.60 -10.69 0.84
N CYS A 83 -29.63 -10.82 -0.07
CA CYS A 83 -29.17 -12.13 -0.55
C CYS A 83 -28.08 -12.75 0.33
N ILE A 84 -27.41 -11.95 1.16
CA ILE A 84 -26.36 -12.43 2.08
C ILE A 84 -26.90 -12.43 3.51
N ASP A 85 -26.81 -13.57 4.20
CA ASP A 85 -26.99 -13.62 5.64
C ASP A 85 -25.75 -13.04 6.35
N LYS A 86 -25.81 -11.74 6.65
CA LYS A 86 -24.76 -11.01 7.37
C LYS A 86 -24.61 -11.43 8.84
N LYS A 87 -25.53 -12.23 9.41
CA LYS A 87 -25.40 -12.82 10.75
C LYS A 87 -24.57 -14.10 10.73
N SER A 88 -24.50 -14.79 9.59
CA SER A 88 -23.61 -15.94 9.40
C SER A 88 -22.22 -15.43 9.01
N SER A 89 -21.26 -15.52 9.93
CA SER A 89 -19.88 -15.10 9.65
C SER A 89 -19.22 -15.94 8.56
N ALA A 90 -19.58 -17.22 8.46
CA ALA A 90 -19.12 -18.13 7.41
C ALA A 90 -19.64 -17.67 6.04
N GLU A 91 -20.95 -17.43 5.92
CA GLU A 91 -21.56 -16.97 4.67
C GLU A 91 -21.04 -15.59 4.27
N LEU A 92 -20.92 -14.66 5.22
CA LEU A 92 -20.35 -13.33 4.95
C LEU A 92 -18.91 -13.42 4.43
N SER A 93 -18.11 -14.35 4.99
CA SER A 93 -16.73 -14.55 4.54
C SER A 93 -16.66 -15.13 3.14
N GLU A 94 -17.49 -16.12 2.84
CA GLU A 94 -17.60 -16.71 1.50
C GLU A 94 -18.07 -15.65 0.49
N ALA A 95 -19.12 -14.90 0.83
CA ALA A 95 -19.70 -13.88 -0.02
C ALA A 95 -18.72 -12.77 -0.38
N ILE A 96 -17.92 -12.28 0.57
CA ILE A 96 -16.93 -11.23 0.30
C ILE A 96 -15.82 -11.72 -0.63
N ASN A 97 -15.33 -12.95 -0.46
CA ASN A 97 -14.32 -13.51 -1.36
C ASN A 97 -14.89 -13.82 -2.75
N ALA A 98 -16.18 -14.18 -2.85
CA ALA A 98 -16.84 -14.50 -4.11
C ALA A 98 -17.44 -13.28 -4.85
N MET A 99 -17.59 -12.13 -4.17
CA MET A 99 -18.36 -10.98 -4.65
C MET A 99 -17.91 -10.48 -6.03
N PHE A 100 -16.60 -10.41 -6.25
CA PHE A 100 -16.06 -9.98 -7.53
C PHE A 100 -16.50 -10.91 -8.67
N GLN A 101 -16.48 -12.23 -8.44
CA GLN A 101 -16.93 -13.21 -9.43
C GLN A 101 -18.44 -13.13 -9.64
N TRP A 102 -19.23 -12.86 -8.59
CA TRP A 102 -20.67 -12.65 -8.74
C TRP A 102 -20.97 -11.41 -9.60
N TYR A 103 -20.29 -10.29 -9.38
CA TYR A 103 -20.42 -9.13 -10.26
C TYR A 103 -19.96 -9.41 -11.69
N LYS A 104 -18.86 -10.17 -11.86
CA LYS A 104 -18.33 -10.56 -13.17
C LYS A 104 -19.27 -11.46 -13.96
N ASN A 105 -19.93 -12.41 -13.28
CA ASN A 105 -20.80 -13.42 -13.89
C ASN A 105 -22.25 -12.94 -14.08
N ALA A 106 -22.63 -11.82 -13.45
CA ALA A 106 -23.92 -11.20 -13.68
C ALA A 106 -24.07 -10.78 -15.16
N GLN A 107 -25.26 -10.97 -15.73
CA GLN A 107 -25.53 -10.58 -17.11
C GLN A 107 -25.60 -9.06 -17.28
N VAL A 108 -26.02 -8.37 -16.22
CA VAL A 108 -26.02 -6.92 -16.15
C VAL A 108 -25.96 -6.45 -14.69
N CYS A 109 -25.17 -5.42 -14.44
CA CYS A 109 -25.15 -4.68 -13.18
C CYS A 109 -25.97 -3.40 -13.33
N TYR A 110 -27.05 -3.27 -12.56
CA TYR A 110 -27.81 -2.02 -12.47
C TYR A 110 -27.24 -1.20 -11.32
N VAL A 111 -26.73 -0.02 -11.65
CA VAL A 111 -26.21 0.95 -10.68
C VAL A 111 -27.33 1.93 -10.35
N TYR A 112 -27.84 1.88 -9.12
CA TYR A 112 -28.85 2.81 -8.63
C TYR A 112 -28.19 3.99 -7.91
N LEU A 113 -28.33 5.19 -8.49
CA LEU A 113 -27.78 6.44 -7.98
C LEU A 113 -28.86 7.26 -7.27
N GLU A 114 -29.02 7.01 -5.97
CA GLU A 114 -30.04 7.67 -5.15
C GLU A 114 -29.88 9.21 -5.09
N ASP A 115 -28.67 9.72 -5.27
CA ASP A 115 -28.33 11.14 -5.21
C ASP A 115 -28.28 11.84 -6.58
N VAL A 116 -28.67 11.14 -7.65
CA VAL A 116 -28.70 11.69 -9.01
C VAL A 116 -30.13 11.70 -9.54
N SER A 117 -30.67 12.90 -9.76
CA SER A 117 -31.95 13.09 -10.45
C SER A 117 -31.75 13.06 -11.97
N TRP A 118 -32.67 12.41 -12.67
CA TRP A 118 -32.63 12.34 -14.13
C TRP A 118 -32.80 13.73 -14.77
N CYS A 119 -32.22 13.93 -15.95
CA CYS A 119 -32.49 15.07 -16.82
C CYS A 119 -32.23 14.69 -18.28
N SER A 120 -32.87 15.38 -19.22
CA SER A 120 -32.72 15.12 -20.66
C SER A 120 -31.43 15.71 -21.26
N ASP A 121 -30.86 16.75 -20.66
CA ASP A 121 -29.61 17.36 -21.10
C ASP A 121 -28.39 16.59 -20.56
N LYS A 122 -27.53 16.15 -21.48
CA LYS A 122 -26.29 15.44 -21.18
C LYS A 122 -25.35 16.25 -20.29
N VAL A 123 -25.20 17.55 -20.52
CA VAL A 123 -24.26 18.39 -19.76
C VAL A 123 -24.69 18.45 -18.29
N ASP A 124 -25.99 18.55 -18.03
CA ASP A 124 -26.53 18.53 -16.67
C ASP A 124 -26.40 17.16 -16.01
N ILE A 125 -26.55 16.05 -16.76
CA ILE A 125 -26.28 14.70 -16.23
C ILE A 125 -24.82 14.62 -15.76
N GLU A 126 -23.85 15.01 -16.58
CA GLU A 126 -22.43 14.93 -16.20
C GLU A 126 -22.13 15.72 -14.93
N ARG A 127 -22.69 16.93 -14.82
CA ARG A 127 -22.54 17.79 -13.64
C ARG A 127 -23.12 17.16 -12.37
N LYS A 128 -24.22 16.41 -12.48
CA LYS A 128 -24.84 15.70 -11.36
C LYS A 128 -24.16 14.37 -11.03
N LEU A 129 -23.60 13.69 -12.04
CA LEU A 129 -22.96 12.39 -11.89
C LEU A 129 -21.62 12.49 -11.14
N ARG A 130 -20.81 13.50 -11.46
CA ARG A 130 -19.48 13.73 -10.85
C ARG A 130 -19.47 13.73 -9.31
N PRO A 131 -20.37 14.45 -8.61
CA PRO A 131 -20.39 14.47 -7.15
C PRO A 131 -21.09 13.26 -6.51
N SER A 132 -21.59 12.29 -7.29
CA SER A 132 -22.33 11.17 -6.71
C SER A 132 -21.48 10.39 -5.73
N ARG A 133 -22.06 10.14 -4.55
CA ARG A 133 -21.43 9.38 -3.48
C ARG A 133 -21.05 7.97 -3.91
N TRP A 134 -21.71 7.41 -4.92
CA TRP A 134 -21.41 6.08 -5.45
C TRP A 134 -19.95 5.96 -5.89
N PHE A 135 -19.36 6.98 -6.53
CA PHE A 135 -17.94 6.96 -6.95
C PHE A 135 -16.95 7.05 -5.79
N THR A 136 -17.41 7.44 -4.60
CA THR A 136 -16.58 7.61 -3.40
C THR A 136 -16.66 6.43 -2.44
N ARG A 137 -17.47 5.41 -2.71
CA ARG A 137 -17.58 4.21 -1.87
C ARG A 137 -16.53 3.17 -2.29
N GLY A 138 -15.95 2.47 -1.32
CA GLY A 138 -14.91 1.47 -1.59
C GLY A 138 -15.41 0.29 -2.44
N TRP A 139 -16.52 -0.32 -2.03
CA TRP A 139 -17.08 -1.51 -2.68
C TRP A 139 -17.47 -1.28 -4.14
N THR A 140 -17.97 -0.11 -4.49
CA THR A 140 -18.43 0.21 -5.86
C THR A 140 -17.32 0.20 -6.91
N LEU A 141 -16.04 0.19 -6.51
CA LEU A 141 -14.92 0.01 -7.45
C LEU A 141 -15.00 -1.35 -8.17
N GLN A 142 -15.13 -2.44 -7.42
CA GLN A 142 -15.27 -3.75 -8.05
C GLN A 142 -16.62 -3.92 -8.75
N GLU A 143 -17.67 -3.27 -8.26
CA GLU A 143 -19.01 -3.29 -8.88
C GLU A 143 -19.04 -2.57 -10.24
N LEU A 144 -18.11 -1.65 -10.48
CA LEU A 144 -17.90 -0.98 -11.77
C LEU A 144 -17.04 -1.82 -12.72
N ILE A 145 -15.95 -2.38 -12.19
CA ILE A 145 -14.89 -3.02 -12.98
C ILE A 145 -15.27 -4.45 -13.36
N ALA A 146 -15.79 -5.23 -12.41
CA ALA A 146 -15.99 -6.67 -12.60
C ALA A 146 -17.06 -7.02 -13.65
N PRO A 147 -18.26 -6.39 -13.67
CA PRO A 147 -19.29 -6.74 -14.64
C PRO A 147 -18.90 -6.29 -16.05
N VAL A 148 -19.23 -7.11 -17.05
CA VAL A 148 -19.08 -6.71 -18.46
C VAL A 148 -20.05 -5.58 -18.80
N LYS A 149 -21.33 -5.75 -18.46
CA LYS A 149 -22.40 -4.78 -18.73
C LYS A 149 -22.84 -4.06 -17.46
N VAL A 150 -22.82 -2.73 -17.50
CA VAL A 150 -23.28 -1.87 -16.39
C VAL A 150 -24.20 -0.78 -16.95
N GLU A 151 -25.36 -0.59 -16.31
CA GLU A 151 -26.35 0.42 -16.64
C GLU A 151 -26.61 1.32 -15.42
N PHE A 152 -26.53 2.64 -15.61
CA PHE A 152 -26.72 3.62 -14.55
C PHE A 152 -28.15 4.14 -14.55
N TYR A 153 -28.77 4.14 -13.37
CA TYR A 153 -30.14 4.59 -13.14
C TYR A 153 -30.19 5.70 -12.10
N SER A 154 -31.04 6.70 -12.35
CA SER A 154 -31.31 7.80 -11.42
C SER A 154 -32.14 7.34 -10.21
N THR A 155 -32.36 8.26 -9.26
CA THR A 155 -33.31 8.08 -8.14
C THR A 155 -34.73 7.68 -8.60
N ASP A 156 -35.15 8.15 -9.78
CA ASP A 156 -36.46 7.82 -10.38
C ASP A 156 -36.45 6.55 -11.27
N TRP A 157 -35.41 5.72 -11.20
CA TRP A 157 -35.21 4.53 -12.07
C TRP A 157 -35.24 4.80 -13.58
N MET A 158 -34.93 6.03 -13.98
CA MET A 158 -34.71 6.42 -15.36
C MET A 158 -33.25 6.15 -15.76
N GLU A 159 -33.06 5.61 -16.95
CA GLU A 159 -31.72 5.29 -17.46
C GLU A 159 -30.93 6.58 -17.73
N ILE A 160 -29.71 6.62 -17.20
CA ILE A 160 -28.73 7.69 -17.38
C ILE A 160 -27.79 7.34 -18.55
N GLY A 161 -27.38 6.07 -18.62
CA GLY A 161 -26.55 5.55 -19.70
C GLY A 161 -25.83 4.25 -19.30
N THR A 162 -25.08 3.69 -20.24
CA THR A 162 -24.29 2.47 -20.04
C THR A 162 -22.83 2.80 -19.73
N LYS A 163 -22.10 1.87 -19.09
CA LYS A 163 -20.66 2.02 -18.86
C LYS A 163 -19.88 2.27 -20.16
N ASP A 164 -20.20 1.55 -21.23
CA ASP A 164 -19.56 1.76 -22.54
C ASP A 164 -19.84 3.16 -23.10
N GLY A 165 -21.09 3.62 -23.01
CA GLY A 165 -21.49 4.95 -23.48
C GLY A 165 -20.95 6.10 -22.63
N LEU A 166 -20.57 5.84 -21.38
CA LEU A 166 -20.06 6.82 -20.43
C LEU A 166 -18.57 6.65 -20.12
N SER A 167 -17.84 5.79 -20.85
CA SER A 167 -16.48 5.35 -20.51
C SER A 167 -15.51 6.52 -20.27
N SER A 168 -15.47 7.52 -21.17
CA SER A 168 -14.60 8.71 -20.99
C SER A 168 -14.98 9.57 -19.78
N LEU A 169 -16.28 9.74 -19.52
CA LEU A 169 -16.76 10.46 -18.34
C LEU A 169 -16.38 9.72 -17.05
N LEU A 170 -16.64 8.41 -17.01
CA LEU A 170 -16.31 7.52 -15.89
C LEU A 170 -14.80 7.50 -15.64
N SER A 171 -13.98 7.45 -16.70
CA SER A 171 -12.52 7.54 -16.60
C SER A 171 -12.10 8.87 -15.95
N SER A 172 -12.69 9.99 -16.38
CA SER A 172 -12.40 11.31 -15.81
C SER A 172 -12.81 11.45 -14.33
N ILE A 173 -13.82 10.70 -13.87
CA ILE A 173 -14.30 10.72 -12.49
C ILE A 173 -13.45 9.81 -11.59
N THR A 174 -13.11 8.63 -12.09
CA THR A 174 -12.59 7.53 -11.27
C THR A 174 -11.09 7.31 -11.40
N GLY A 175 -10.46 7.85 -12.45
CA GLY A 175 -9.08 7.57 -12.82
C GLY A 175 -8.86 6.15 -13.38
N ILE A 176 -9.93 5.38 -13.61
CA ILE A 176 -9.86 4.06 -14.24
C ILE A 176 -9.66 4.26 -15.74
N ASP A 177 -8.76 3.48 -16.33
CA ASP A 177 -8.50 3.56 -17.76
C ASP A 177 -9.73 3.14 -18.58
N GLU A 178 -10.01 3.85 -19.68
CA GLU A 178 -11.12 3.51 -20.58
C GLU A 178 -11.04 2.06 -21.07
N HIS A 179 -9.83 1.55 -21.37
CA HIS A 179 -9.67 0.16 -21.81
C HIS A 179 -10.10 -0.85 -20.73
N ILE A 180 -9.92 -0.54 -19.44
CA ILE A 180 -10.39 -1.40 -18.33
C ILE A 180 -11.90 -1.28 -18.18
N LEU A 181 -12.46 -0.07 -18.27
CA LEU A 181 -13.91 0.13 -18.24
C LEU A 181 -14.62 -0.66 -19.35
N ASN A 182 -13.97 -0.78 -20.51
CA ASN A 182 -14.45 -1.50 -21.69
C ASN A 182 -14.07 -3.00 -21.67
N GLY A 183 -13.68 -3.57 -20.53
CA GLY A 183 -13.46 -5.02 -20.34
C GLY A 183 -12.02 -5.51 -20.57
N GLY A 184 -11.03 -4.61 -20.57
CA GLY A 184 -9.61 -4.97 -20.62
C GLY A 184 -9.13 -5.78 -19.40
N ASN A 185 -7.99 -6.46 -19.54
CA ASN A 185 -7.44 -7.31 -18.49
C ASN A 185 -6.80 -6.45 -17.38
N LEU A 186 -7.13 -6.73 -16.13
CA LEU A 186 -6.53 -6.07 -14.96
C LEU A 186 -5.04 -6.37 -14.79
N GLU A 187 -4.55 -7.48 -15.35
CA GLU A 187 -3.13 -7.84 -15.34
C GLU A 187 -2.26 -6.91 -16.19
N ASP A 188 -2.86 -6.22 -17.18
CA ASP A 188 -2.18 -5.23 -18.01
C ASP A 188 -1.88 -3.93 -17.23
N VAL A 189 -2.43 -3.81 -16.02
CA VAL A 189 -2.33 -2.62 -15.18
C VAL A 189 -1.55 -2.88 -13.90
N SER A 190 -0.61 -1.98 -13.63
CA SER A 190 0.25 -2.04 -12.46
C SER A 190 -0.54 -2.05 -11.14
N VAL A 191 0.05 -2.65 -10.12
CA VAL A 191 -0.50 -2.63 -8.75
C VAL A 191 -0.68 -1.20 -8.26
N ALA A 192 0.30 -0.32 -8.49
CA ALA A 192 0.21 1.10 -8.13
C ALA A 192 -0.99 1.79 -8.75
N ARG A 193 -1.23 1.58 -10.04
CA ARG A 193 -2.35 2.19 -10.77
C ARG A 193 -3.69 1.64 -10.29
N ARG A 194 -3.80 0.32 -10.09
CA ARG A 194 -4.99 -0.30 -9.49
C ARG A 194 -5.28 0.24 -8.09
N MET A 195 -4.27 0.39 -7.24
CA MET A 195 -4.40 1.01 -5.91
C MET A 195 -4.84 2.48 -6.01
N SER A 196 -4.35 3.23 -7.01
CA SER A 196 -4.70 4.63 -7.21
C SER A 196 -6.20 4.83 -7.45
N TRP A 197 -6.88 3.88 -8.10
CA TRP A 197 -8.33 3.92 -8.28
C TRP A 197 -9.04 3.97 -6.92
N ALA A 198 -8.57 3.20 -5.93
CA ALA A 198 -9.15 3.17 -4.59
C ALA A 198 -8.80 4.39 -3.72
N SER A 199 -7.85 5.25 -4.13
CA SER A 199 -7.35 6.36 -3.30
C SER A 199 -8.40 7.40 -2.89
N GLY A 200 -9.38 7.68 -3.75
CA GLY A 200 -10.45 8.64 -3.49
C GLY A 200 -11.66 8.05 -2.77
N ARG A 201 -11.65 6.74 -2.47
CA ARG A 201 -12.80 5.99 -1.96
C ARG A 201 -12.73 5.79 -0.45
N ASN A 202 -13.90 5.65 0.18
CA ASN A 202 -14.07 5.50 1.62
C ASN A 202 -14.97 4.30 1.94
N THR A 203 -14.69 3.66 3.07
CA THR A 203 -15.45 2.53 3.59
C THR A 203 -15.99 2.83 4.98
N SER A 204 -17.08 2.16 5.35
CA SER A 204 -17.69 2.33 6.69
C SER A 204 -16.90 1.58 7.77
N ARG A 205 -16.47 0.34 7.48
CA ARG A 205 -15.52 -0.40 8.32
C ARG A 205 -14.11 -0.18 7.82
N LEU A 206 -13.15 -0.14 8.73
CA LEU A 206 -11.78 0.19 8.38
C LEU A 206 -11.14 -0.93 7.55
N GLU A 207 -11.45 -2.19 7.89
CA GLU A 207 -10.95 -3.39 7.22
C GLU A 207 -11.48 -3.54 5.78
N ASP A 208 -12.68 -3.02 5.50
CA ASP A 208 -13.26 -3.03 4.16
C ASP A 208 -12.41 -2.24 3.15
N THR A 209 -11.52 -1.34 3.61
CA THR A 209 -10.51 -0.69 2.76
C THR A 209 -9.64 -1.72 2.03
N ALA A 210 -9.42 -2.87 2.64
CA ALA A 210 -8.69 -3.99 2.07
C ALA A 210 -9.63 -4.97 1.36
N TYR A 211 -10.74 -5.34 2.02
CA TYR A 211 -11.62 -6.40 1.52
C TYR A 211 -12.32 -6.05 0.21
N CYS A 212 -12.60 -4.76 -0.05
CA CYS A 212 -13.19 -4.33 -1.32
C CYS A 212 -12.23 -4.42 -2.52
N LEU A 213 -10.95 -4.72 -2.28
CA LEU A 213 -9.91 -4.80 -3.31
C LEU A 213 -9.49 -6.24 -3.63
N LEU A 214 -9.99 -7.24 -2.90
CA LEU A 214 -9.58 -8.64 -3.06
C LEU A 214 -9.72 -9.12 -4.52
N GLY A 215 -10.88 -8.88 -5.13
CA GLY A 215 -11.12 -9.25 -6.52
C GLY A 215 -10.36 -8.41 -7.56
N ILE A 216 -10.01 -7.16 -7.24
CA ILE A 216 -9.21 -6.30 -8.13
C ILE A 216 -7.76 -6.81 -8.24
N PHE A 217 -7.27 -7.44 -7.17
CA PHE A 217 -5.92 -8.00 -7.10
C PHE A 217 -5.87 -9.52 -7.23
N ASP A 218 -7.02 -10.18 -7.38
CA ASP A 218 -7.18 -11.63 -7.43
C ASP A 218 -6.45 -12.35 -6.28
N VAL A 219 -6.75 -11.92 -5.05
CA VAL A 219 -6.18 -12.51 -3.83
C VAL A 219 -7.27 -12.88 -2.84
N ASN A 220 -7.03 -13.93 -2.07
CA ASN A 220 -7.92 -14.39 -1.01
C ASN A 220 -7.21 -14.29 0.34
N ILE A 221 -7.85 -13.63 1.32
CA ILE A 221 -7.32 -13.51 2.69
C ILE A 221 -8.46 -13.74 3.71
N PRO A 222 -8.18 -14.30 4.90
CA PRO A 222 -9.21 -14.48 5.95
C PRO A 222 -9.86 -13.17 6.39
N LEU A 223 -11.17 -13.10 6.58
CA LEU A 223 -11.81 -11.85 7.03
C LEU A 223 -11.84 -11.76 8.55
N ILE A 224 -11.09 -10.80 9.09
CA ILE A 224 -10.98 -10.56 10.54
C ILE A 224 -11.46 -9.14 10.83
N TYR A 225 -12.75 -8.98 11.12
CA TYR A 225 -13.27 -7.69 11.57
C TYR A 225 -12.80 -7.37 12.99
N GLY A 226 -12.30 -6.14 13.20
CA GLY A 226 -11.68 -5.70 14.45
C GLY A 226 -10.14 -5.66 14.40
N GLU A 227 -9.51 -6.14 13.33
CA GLU A 227 -8.05 -6.06 13.17
C GLU A 227 -7.54 -4.66 12.75
N GLY A 228 -8.45 -3.79 12.32
CA GLY A 228 -8.14 -2.43 11.90
C GLY A 228 -7.22 -2.38 10.69
N ARG A 229 -6.20 -1.51 10.73
CA ARG A 229 -5.32 -1.22 9.57
C ARG A 229 -4.48 -2.42 9.14
N LYS A 230 -4.40 -3.47 9.96
CA LYS A 230 -3.70 -4.72 9.64
C LYS A 230 -4.32 -5.43 8.44
N ALA A 231 -5.62 -5.28 8.19
CA ALA A 231 -6.28 -5.84 7.01
C ALA A 231 -5.62 -5.37 5.70
N PHE A 232 -5.27 -4.07 5.61
CA PHE A 232 -4.61 -3.52 4.42
C PHE A 232 -3.14 -3.93 4.30
N GLN A 233 -2.45 -4.18 5.41
CA GLN A 233 -1.11 -4.78 5.39
C GLN A 233 -1.15 -6.22 4.88
N ARG A 234 -2.11 -7.02 5.34
CA ARG A 234 -2.33 -8.40 4.86
C ARG A 234 -2.71 -8.45 3.38
N LEU A 235 -3.49 -7.48 2.89
CA LEU A 235 -3.74 -7.34 1.45
C LEU A 235 -2.43 -7.12 0.68
N GLN A 236 -1.60 -6.16 1.10
CA GLN A 236 -0.33 -5.90 0.43
C GLN A 236 0.63 -7.10 0.51
N GLU A 237 0.62 -7.85 1.60
CA GLU A 237 1.35 -9.11 1.73
C GLU A 237 0.85 -10.18 0.74
N ALA A 238 -0.47 -10.34 0.61
CA ALA A 238 -1.05 -11.26 -0.35
C ALA A 238 -0.72 -10.88 -1.80
N ILE A 239 -0.76 -9.59 -2.13
CA ILE A 239 -0.35 -9.06 -3.45
C ILE A 239 1.14 -9.31 -3.68
N MET A 240 1.99 -9.04 -2.70
CA MET A 240 3.44 -9.28 -2.77
C MET A 240 3.77 -10.75 -3.03
N ASN A 241 2.93 -11.66 -2.53
CA ASN A 241 3.10 -13.10 -2.75
C ASN A 241 2.50 -13.58 -4.09
N SER A 242 1.56 -12.85 -4.69
CA SER A 242 0.92 -13.21 -5.97
C SER A 242 1.60 -12.62 -7.20
N THR A 243 2.27 -11.46 -7.06
CA THR A 243 2.90 -10.76 -8.18
C THR A 243 4.31 -10.26 -7.87
N HIS A 244 5.08 -10.06 -8.95
CA HIS A 244 6.44 -9.52 -8.93
C HIS A 244 6.48 -8.00 -9.18
N ASP A 245 5.31 -7.36 -9.32
CA ASP A 245 5.19 -5.94 -9.61
C ASP A 245 5.61 -5.07 -8.41
N GLN A 246 6.82 -4.51 -8.48
CA GLN A 246 7.36 -3.62 -7.44
C GLN A 246 6.65 -2.26 -7.34
N SER A 247 5.72 -1.95 -8.25
CA SER A 247 4.86 -0.78 -8.12
C SER A 247 3.97 -0.84 -6.87
N LEU A 248 3.77 -2.03 -6.27
CA LEU A 248 3.20 -2.18 -4.92
C LEU A 248 3.87 -1.26 -3.88
N PHE A 249 5.17 -1.02 -4.02
CA PHE A 249 5.93 -0.19 -3.09
C PHE A 249 6.07 1.26 -3.54
N ALA A 250 5.47 1.64 -4.67
CA ALA A 250 5.61 2.97 -5.28
C ALA A 250 4.47 3.91 -4.88
N TRP A 251 4.19 4.01 -3.58
CA TRP A 251 3.27 4.97 -2.98
C TRP A 251 4.00 6.20 -2.42
N GLY A 252 3.28 7.29 -2.26
CA GLY A 252 3.81 8.58 -1.78
C GLY A 252 3.89 9.63 -2.88
N ARG A 253 4.62 10.71 -2.59
CA ARG A 253 4.75 11.91 -3.42
C ARG A 253 6.00 11.86 -4.27
N ILE A 254 5.84 12.15 -5.56
CA ILE A 254 6.97 12.34 -6.47
C ILE A 254 7.62 13.69 -6.19
N ILE A 255 8.91 13.67 -5.83
CA ILE A 255 9.68 14.86 -5.44
C ILE A 255 10.84 15.12 -6.41
N LYS A 256 11.28 16.39 -6.47
CA LYS A 256 12.47 16.81 -7.24
C LYS A 256 13.76 16.81 -6.42
N ARG A 257 13.66 16.89 -5.09
CA ARG A 257 14.79 16.93 -4.16
C ARG A 257 14.38 16.36 -2.79
N PRO A 258 15.15 15.44 -2.19
CA PRO A 258 14.88 14.93 -0.85
C PRO A 258 14.86 16.03 0.21
N ALA A 259 13.98 15.91 1.21
CA ALA A 259 13.78 16.95 2.22
C ALA A 259 14.95 17.11 3.21
N GLU A 260 15.58 16.01 3.61
CA GLU A 260 16.53 15.99 4.75
C GLU A 260 18.01 16.01 4.33
N LEU A 261 18.33 16.60 3.16
CA LEU A 261 19.72 16.76 2.73
C LEU A 261 20.46 17.83 3.55
N ILE A 262 21.72 17.55 3.88
CA ILE A 262 22.61 18.49 4.57
C ILE A 262 23.72 19.02 3.65
N SER A 263 24.33 20.15 4.00
CA SER A 263 25.48 20.70 3.26
C SER A 263 26.75 19.88 3.50
N GLU A 264 27.77 20.08 2.64
CA GLU A 264 29.09 19.49 2.86
C GLU A 264 29.73 20.00 4.16
N GLY A 265 29.55 21.28 4.51
CA GLY A 265 30.03 21.82 5.78
C GLY A 265 29.36 21.19 7.00
N GLN A 266 28.04 20.94 6.92
CA GLN A 266 27.30 20.20 7.95
C GLN A 266 27.78 18.75 8.06
N GLN A 267 28.03 18.10 6.92
CA GLN A 267 28.54 16.74 6.89
C GLN A 267 29.95 16.62 7.48
N LEU A 268 30.80 17.62 7.25
CA LEU A 268 32.17 17.69 7.77
C LEU A 268 32.24 18.23 9.21
N GLY A 269 31.12 18.64 9.79
CA GLY A 269 31.04 19.20 11.14
C GLY A 269 31.60 20.62 11.25
N THR A 270 31.81 21.32 10.14
CA THR A 270 32.19 22.75 10.15
C THR A 270 30.98 23.65 10.39
N ASP A 271 29.80 23.19 9.98
CA ASP A 271 28.53 23.92 10.16
C ASP A 271 27.64 23.21 11.17
N PHE A 272 26.89 23.99 11.94
CA PHE A 272 25.93 23.47 12.91
C PHE A 272 24.72 22.82 12.22
N ILE A 273 24.26 21.72 12.80
CA ILE A 273 23.05 21.01 12.38
C ILE A 273 21.98 21.18 13.45
N PRO A 274 20.84 21.86 13.15
CA PRO A 274 19.80 22.07 14.14
C PRO A 274 19.06 20.77 14.45
N TRP A 275 18.85 20.51 15.74
CA TRP A 275 17.94 19.48 16.20
C TRP A 275 16.48 19.91 15.94
N LYS A 276 15.67 19.01 15.39
CA LYS A 276 14.23 19.22 15.14
C LYS A 276 13.43 18.34 16.09
N GLU A 277 12.28 18.81 16.58
CA GLU A 277 11.33 18.00 17.34
C GLU A 277 10.72 16.88 16.47
N ALA A 278 10.29 15.77 17.09
CA ALA A 278 9.72 14.63 16.36
C ALA A 278 8.51 15.00 15.47
N ARG A 279 7.69 15.96 15.90
CA ARG A 279 6.51 16.45 15.14
C ARG A 279 6.88 17.22 13.87
N ASP A 280 8.09 17.77 13.81
CA ASP A 280 8.57 18.59 12.69
C ASP A 280 9.39 17.75 11.68
N ARG A 281 9.59 16.46 11.99
CA ARG A 281 10.30 15.50 11.14
C ARG A 281 9.30 14.73 10.27
N ARG A 282 9.78 14.26 9.11
CA ARG A 282 9.00 13.30 8.33
C ARG A 282 8.94 11.95 9.05
N PRO A 283 7.79 11.27 9.07
CA PRO A 283 7.69 9.95 9.66
C PRO A 283 8.54 8.97 8.86
N LEU A 284 9.26 8.12 9.58
CA LEU A 284 10.02 7.01 9.03
C LEU A 284 9.13 5.77 9.00
N LEU A 285 8.66 5.45 7.80
CA LEU A 285 7.64 4.46 7.50
C LEU A 285 8.28 3.14 7.03
N GLY A 286 7.47 2.08 7.02
CA GLY A 286 7.82 0.80 6.42
C GLY A 286 7.70 0.82 4.90
N LEU A 287 7.86 -0.35 4.28
CA LEU A 287 7.74 -0.47 2.83
C LEU A 287 6.28 -0.49 2.35
N PHE A 288 5.36 -1.03 3.16
CA PHE A 288 3.93 -1.03 2.87
C PHE A 288 3.26 0.31 3.21
N ALA A 289 2.27 0.67 2.40
CA ALA A 289 1.39 1.82 2.61
C ALA A 289 0.42 1.58 3.77
N GLU A 290 -0.15 2.66 4.32
CA GLU A 290 -1.17 2.57 5.36
C GLU A 290 -2.59 2.47 4.79
N SER A 291 -2.81 3.00 3.57
CA SER A 291 -4.08 2.91 2.87
C SER A 291 -3.92 3.15 1.36
N PRO A 292 -4.95 2.85 0.54
CA PRO A 292 -4.95 3.22 -0.88
C PRO A 292 -4.76 4.71 -1.15
N LYS A 293 -5.07 5.58 -0.15
CA LYS A 293 -4.88 7.04 -0.26
C LYS A 293 -3.42 7.43 -0.52
N ASP A 294 -2.48 6.58 -0.10
CA ASP A 294 -1.05 6.79 -0.30
C ASP A 294 -0.63 6.62 -1.77
N PHE A 295 -1.48 6.00 -2.61
CA PHE A 295 -1.26 5.79 -4.04
C PHE A 295 -1.92 6.84 -4.95
N LYS A 296 -2.44 7.94 -4.38
CA LYS A 296 -3.16 8.98 -5.14
C LYS A 296 -2.36 9.54 -6.34
N ASP A 297 -1.03 9.62 -6.22
CA ASP A 297 -0.12 10.19 -7.22
C ASP A 297 0.58 9.08 -8.03
N SER A 298 0.14 7.82 -7.89
CA SER A 298 0.79 6.64 -8.46
C SER A 298 0.12 6.09 -9.72
N SER A 299 -0.86 6.80 -10.28
CA SER A 299 -1.63 6.37 -11.46
C SER A 299 -0.78 6.16 -12.71
N ASP A 300 0.32 6.90 -12.83
CA ASP A 300 1.20 6.86 -14.01
C ASP A 300 2.39 5.91 -13.85
N ILE A 301 2.42 5.12 -12.77
CA ILE A 301 3.51 4.19 -12.49
C ILE A 301 3.23 2.85 -13.16
N GLN A 302 4.21 2.32 -13.89
CA GLN A 302 4.11 1.04 -14.60
C GLN A 302 5.27 0.11 -14.24
N PRO A 303 5.09 -1.22 -14.27
CA PRO A 303 6.19 -2.16 -14.16
C PRO A 303 7.19 -1.98 -15.33
N VAL A 304 8.40 -2.50 -15.15
CA VAL A 304 9.43 -2.52 -16.21
C VAL A 304 9.44 -3.89 -16.87
N ASP A 305 9.09 -3.93 -18.16
CA ASP A 305 8.90 -5.19 -18.90
C ASP A 305 10.20 -5.84 -19.43
N HIS A 306 11.34 -5.15 -19.41
CA HIS A 306 12.54 -5.60 -20.15
C HIS A 306 13.86 -5.50 -19.35
N GLY A 307 14.73 -6.50 -19.57
CA GLY A 307 16.17 -6.50 -19.25
C GLY A 307 16.54 -6.69 -17.78
N TYR A 308 16.05 -5.83 -16.88
CA TYR A 308 16.46 -5.83 -15.47
C TYR A 308 15.64 -6.81 -14.61
N ALA A 309 14.42 -7.13 -15.04
CA ALA A 309 13.46 -7.97 -14.30
C ALA A 309 13.80 -9.47 -14.31
N HIS A 310 14.46 -9.98 -15.37
CA HIS A 310 14.66 -11.43 -15.56
C HIS A 310 15.63 -12.07 -14.55
N HIS A 311 16.56 -11.30 -13.95
CA HIS A 311 17.59 -11.83 -13.05
C HIS A 311 17.43 -11.43 -11.58
N HIS A 312 16.92 -10.23 -11.30
CA HIS A 312 16.84 -9.72 -9.92
C HIS A 312 15.67 -10.25 -9.11
N VAL A 313 14.55 -10.56 -9.77
CA VAL A 313 13.28 -10.76 -9.09
C VAL A 313 12.98 -12.23 -8.80
N ARG A 314 13.62 -13.16 -9.54
CA ARG A 314 13.31 -14.60 -9.43
C ARG A 314 14.08 -15.37 -8.36
N ARG A 315 15.25 -14.89 -7.91
CA ARG A 315 16.07 -15.66 -6.96
C ARG A 315 15.68 -15.46 -5.50
N ASN A 316 15.25 -14.25 -5.12
CA ASN A 316 14.92 -13.87 -3.75
C ASN A 316 13.78 -12.82 -3.77
N PRO A 317 12.51 -13.25 -3.82
CA PRO A 317 11.37 -12.34 -3.79
C PRO A 317 11.30 -11.59 -2.45
N PRO A 318 10.59 -10.45 -2.38
CA PRO A 318 10.36 -9.76 -1.12
C PRO A 318 9.63 -10.67 -0.12
N THR A 319 10.05 -10.67 1.15
CA THR A 319 9.47 -11.55 2.18
C THR A 319 9.24 -10.80 3.49
N MET A 320 8.19 -11.18 4.22
CA MET A 320 7.94 -10.66 5.57
C MET A 320 8.90 -11.28 6.59
N VAL A 321 9.63 -10.43 7.33
CA VAL A 321 10.52 -10.82 8.44
C VAL A 321 10.38 -9.82 9.58
N ASN A 322 10.10 -10.28 10.80
CA ASN A 322 9.99 -9.44 12.01
C ASN A 322 9.08 -8.19 11.85
N LYS A 323 7.94 -8.35 11.14
CA LYS A 323 6.99 -7.26 10.80
C LYS A 323 7.54 -6.19 9.85
N GLY A 324 8.67 -6.45 9.21
CA GLY A 324 9.23 -5.66 8.11
C GLY A 324 9.30 -6.47 6.81
N VAL A 325 9.66 -5.81 5.72
CA VAL A 325 9.86 -6.45 4.42
C VAL A 325 11.34 -6.54 4.14
N LEU A 326 11.81 -7.74 3.85
CA LEU A 326 13.15 -8.01 3.36
C LEU A 326 13.10 -8.01 1.83
N ILE A 327 13.82 -7.10 1.17
CA ILE A 327 13.78 -6.92 -0.29
C ILE A 327 15.18 -6.60 -0.84
N ASN A 328 15.46 -7.08 -2.05
CA ASN A 328 16.66 -6.72 -2.78
C ASN A 328 16.44 -5.43 -3.58
N LEU A 329 17.25 -4.42 -3.29
CA LEU A 329 17.16 -3.11 -3.93
C LEU A 329 18.52 -2.68 -4.47
N VAL A 330 18.49 -1.99 -5.62
CA VAL A 330 19.70 -1.45 -6.24
C VAL A 330 20.03 -0.12 -5.61
N ILE A 331 21.21 0.00 -5.01
CA ILE A 331 21.67 1.26 -4.42
C ILE A 331 22.28 2.11 -5.54
N TYR A 332 21.56 3.14 -5.95
CA TYR A 332 21.97 4.03 -7.03
C TYR A 332 22.99 5.07 -6.54
N GLN A 333 22.69 5.74 -5.42
CA GLN A 333 23.54 6.80 -4.88
C GLN A 333 23.36 6.91 -3.37
N LYS A 334 24.40 7.42 -2.68
CA LYS A 334 24.32 7.85 -1.29
C LYS A 334 24.37 9.36 -1.19
N PHE A 335 23.57 9.93 -0.30
CA PHE A 335 23.53 11.37 -0.04
C PHE A 335 23.80 11.67 1.42
N ALA A 336 24.49 12.77 1.69
CA ALA A 336 24.60 13.29 3.03
C ALA A 336 23.24 13.82 3.50
N SER A 337 22.83 13.37 4.68
CA SER A 337 21.56 13.69 5.32
C SER A 337 21.76 13.79 6.81
N ILE A 338 20.65 13.97 7.52
CA ILE A 338 20.57 14.02 8.95
C ILE A 338 19.80 12.81 9.52
N ALA A 339 20.24 12.35 10.69
CA ALA A 339 19.48 11.46 11.57
C ALA A 339 19.26 12.17 12.92
N TYR A 340 18.09 11.92 13.51
CA TYR A 340 17.69 12.51 14.78
C TYR A 340 17.52 11.46 15.86
N TRP A 341 17.88 11.83 17.09
CA TRP A 341 17.67 11.08 18.31
C TRP A 341 16.89 11.97 19.28
N ASP A 342 15.94 11.39 20.00
CA ASP A 342 15.12 12.13 20.97
C ASP A 342 15.73 12.10 22.36
N ASP A 343 16.38 11.00 22.73
CA ASP A 343 16.96 10.79 24.05
C ASP A 343 18.36 10.13 23.94
N PRO A 344 19.46 10.89 24.10
CA PRO A 344 19.51 12.36 24.21
C PRO A 344 19.16 13.06 22.88
N PRO A 345 18.72 14.34 22.90
CA PRO A 345 18.36 15.08 21.70
C PRO A 345 19.59 15.39 20.85
N VAL A 346 19.80 14.61 19.79
CA VAL A 346 20.98 14.73 18.90
C VAL A 346 20.58 14.74 17.44
N ALA A 347 21.11 15.70 16.69
CA ALA A 347 21.06 15.78 15.25
C ALA A 347 22.47 15.48 14.70
N GLN A 348 22.59 14.48 13.82
CA GLN A 348 23.89 14.07 13.31
C GLN A 348 23.86 13.78 11.80
N PRO A 349 25.00 13.96 11.11
CA PRO A 349 25.15 13.50 9.73
C PRO A 349 24.87 11.99 9.61
N HIS A 350 24.17 11.59 8.57
CA HIS A 350 23.88 10.22 8.20
C HIS A 350 23.84 10.08 6.68
N ASP A 351 24.21 8.92 6.12
CA ASP A 351 24.09 8.64 4.69
C ASP A 351 22.69 8.12 4.34
N LEU A 352 21.93 8.80 3.48
CA LEU A 352 20.74 8.23 2.83
C LEU A 352 21.15 7.33 1.68
N GLU A 353 20.40 6.26 1.47
CA GLU A 353 20.54 5.41 0.29
C GLU A 353 19.37 5.68 -0.65
N LEU A 354 19.66 6.22 -1.85
CA LEU A 354 18.70 6.25 -2.94
C LEU A 354 18.75 4.89 -3.64
N THR A 355 17.66 4.16 -3.52
CA THR A 355 17.48 2.83 -4.08
C THR A 355 16.46 2.82 -5.20
N ILE A 356 16.48 1.81 -6.06
CA ILE A 356 15.61 1.75 -7.24
C ILE A 356 14.55 0.65 -7.09
N LEU A 357 13.30 1.00 -7.37
CA LEU A 357 12.22 0.06 -7.65
C LEU A 357 12.17 -0.23 -9.15
N LEU A 358 11.85 -1.47 -9.51
CA LEU A 358 11.67 -1.92 -10.89
C LEU A 358 10.31 -1.52 -11.47
N CYS A 359 9.98 -0.24 -11.32
CA CYS A 359 8.83 0.41 -11.93
C CYS A 359 9.25 1.79 -12.45
N ARG A 360 8.52 2.29 -13.44
CA ARG A 360 8.81 3.54 -14.16
C ARG A 360 7.65 4.52 -14.04
N HIS A 361 7.97 5.81 -14.16
CA HIS A 361 6.98 6.87 -14.21
C HIS A 361 6.67 7.28 -15.66
N GLY A 362 5.38 7.22 -16.03
CA GLY A 362 4.86 7.57 -17.34
C GLY A 362 4.92 6.43 -18.36
N THR A 363 4.17 6.59 -19.46
CA THR A 363 4.00 5.59 -20.52
C THR A 363 5.20 5.49 -21.48
N THR A 364 5.91 6.60 -21.68
CA THR A 364 7.02 6.74 -22.65
C THR A 364 8.38 6.99 -21.99
N GLY A 365 8.43 7.15 -20.67
CA GLY A 365 9.63 7.54 -19.93
C GLY A 365 10.59 6.39 -19.62
N SER A 366 11.89 6.73 -19.56
CA SER A 366 12.98 5.87 -19.06
C SER A 366 13.29 6.09 -17.57
N LYS A 367 12.45 6.85 -16.85
CA LYS A 367 12.68 7.21 -15.45
C LYS A 367 12.15 6.13 -14.53
N LEU A 368 13.06 5.51 -13.79
CA LEU A 368 12.72 4.55 -12.74
C LEU A 368 12.30 5.28 -11.47
N ILE A 369 11.50 4.61 -10.65
CA ILE A 369 11.13 5.11 -9.33
C ILE A 369 12.21 4.78 -8.33
N GLY A 370 12.69 5.81 -7.62
CA GLY A 370 13.64 5.69 -6.53
C GLY A 370 13.00 5.82 -5.16
N LEU A 371 13.45 5.01 -4.21
CA LEU A 371 13.12 5.08 -2.78
C LEU A 371 14.30 5.65 -1.99
N ILE A 372 14.01 6.61 -1.12
CA ILE A 372 14.98 7.18 -0.19
C ILE A 372 14.92 6.39 1.10
N LEU A 373 16.02 5.70 1.43
CA LEU A 373 16.12 4.87 2.62
C LEU A 373 16.99 5.54 3.69
N TYR A 374 16.44 5.58 4.89
CA TYR A 374 17.07 6.02 6.13
C TYR A 374 17.49 4.77 6.90
N SER A 375 18.80 4.59 7.09
CA SER A 375 19.29 3.55 8.00
C SER A 375 19.24 4.08 9.44
N TRP A 376 18.99 3.19 10.39
CA TRP A 376 18.99 3.54 11.81
C TRP A 376 19.68 2.51 12.70
N GLY A 377 20.54 1.65 12.10
CA GLY A 377 21.34 0.64 12.79
C GLY A 377 21.04 -0.78 12.33
N ASP A 378 21.96 -1.72 12.57
CA ASP A 378 21.79 -3.18 12.39
C ASP A 378 21.16 -3.64 11.06
N GLN A 379 21.49 -2.96 9.96
CA GLN A 379 20.95 -3.24 8.62
C GLN A 379 19.43 -3.01 8.48
N TYR A 380 18.83 -2.28 9.40
CA TYR A 380 17.44 -1.83 9.33
C TYR A 380 17.32 -0.49 8.64
N TYR A 381 16.27 -0.40 7.82
CA TYR A 381 15.98 0.78 7.01
C TYR A 381 14.51 1.17 7.16
N SER A 382 14.25 2.45 6.97
CA SER A 382 12.90 3.00 6.84
C SER A 382 12.88 3.94 5.63
N ARG A 383 11.69 4.23 5.12
CA ARG A 383 11.50 5.20 4.03
C ARG A 383 10.57 6.32 4.48
N THR A 384 10.56 7.42 3.75
CA THR A 384 9.50 8.44 3.85
C THR A 384 8.43 8.18 2.78
N ASP A 385 7.42 9.05 2.73
CA ASP A 385 6.46 9.14 1.65
C ASP A 385 7.05 9.73 0.35
N GLU A 386 8.37 9.85 0.21
CA GLU A 386 9.02 10.47 -0.94
C GLU A 386 9.42 9.44 -1.99
N LEU A 387 9.04 9.70 -3.25
CA LEU A 387 9.45 8.96 -4.43
C LEU A 387 10.31 9.87 -5.32
N PHE A 388 11.45 9.37 -5.79
CA PHE A 388 12.40 10.17 -6.56
C PHE A 388 12.59 9.60 -7.98
N PRO A 389 12.23 10.32 -9.05
CA PRO A 389 12.45 9.85 -10.42
C PRO A 389 13.95 9.80 -10.76
N VAL A 390 14.45 8.62 -11.13
CA VAL A 390 15.86 8.40 -11.48
C VAL A 390 16.01 8.14 -12.97
N ASN A 391 16.88 8.92 -13.63
CA ASN A 391 17.35 8.61 -14.97
C ASN A 391 18.47 7.58 -14.87
N LEU A 392 18.15 6.30 -15.08
CA LEU A 392 19.13 5.22 -15.01
C LEU A 392 19.40 4.67 -16.41
N PHE A 393 20.65 4.75 -16.85
CA PHE A 393 21.12 4.07 -18.07
C PHE A 393 22.41 3.31 -17.71
N VAL A 394 22.25 2.08 -17.22
CA VAL A 394 23.36 1.32 -16.61
C VAL A 394 23.33 -0.13 -17.11
N SER A 395 24.50 -0.70 -17.42
CA SER A 395 24.58 -2.10 -17.84
C SER A 395 24.13 -3.08 -16.75
N HIS A 396 23.59 -4.24 -17.14
CA HIS A 396 23.11 -5.28 -16.22
C HIS A 396 24.12 -5.67 -15.13
N VAL A 397 25.40 -5.82 -15.48
CA VAL A 397 26.48 -6.21 -14.53
C VAL A 397 26.65 -5.19 -13.40
N ARG A 398 26.53 -3.89 -13.70
CA ARG A 398 26.63 -2.85 -12.66
C ARG A 398 25.38 -2.88 -11.78
N PHE A 399 24.20 -3.09 -12.36
CA PHE A 399 22.94 -3.20 -11.64
C PHE A 399 22.97 -4.33 -10.60
N GLU A 400 23.49 -5.51 -10.98
CA GLU A 400 23.71 -6.63 -10.06
C GLU A 400 24.68 -6.29 -8.93
N SER A 401 25.83 -5.70 -9.27
CA SER A 401 26.86 -5.36 -8.28
C SER A 401 26.40 -4.34 -7.23
N TRP A 402 25.38 -3.54 -7.55
CA TRP A 402 24.81 -2.51 -6.68
C TRP A 402 23.62 -3.00 -5.85
N THR A 403 23.13 -4.21 -6.12
CA THR A 403 21.97 -4.77 -5.44
C THR A 403 22.36 -5.26 -4.05
N ARG A 404 21.62 -4.84 -3.04
CA ARG A 404 21.78 -5.31 -1.66
C ARG A 404 20.42 -5.62 -1.07
N GLN A 405 20.39 -6.61 -0.19
CA GLN A 405 19.22 -6.89 0.61
C GLN A 405 19.05 -5.79 1.67
N ARG A 406 17.81 -5.35 1.85
CA ARG A 406 17.43 -4.31 2.81
C ARG A 406 16.24 -4.81 3.61
N HIS A 407 16.32 -4.67 4.93
CA HIS A 407 15.20 -4.95 5.82
C HIS A 407 14.49 -3.64 6.14
N LEU A 408 13.32 -3.43 5.55
CA LEU A 408 12.53 -2.23 5.73
C LEU A 408 11.42 -2.42 6.75
N LEU A 409 11.34 -1.52 7.71
CA LEU A 409 10.27 -1.47 8.71
C LEU A 409 10.08 -0.01 9.18
N PRO A 410 8.90 0.34 9.74
CA PRO A 410 8.73 1.62 10.40
C PRO A 410 9.79 1.82 11.49
N PHE A 411 10.31 3.04 11.62
CA PHE A 411 11.34 3.35 12.60
C PHE A 411 10.86 2.98 14.00
N LYS A 412 11.70 2.24 14.72
CA LYS A 412 11.53 1.97 16.13
C LYS A 412 12.69 2.63 16.85
N PRO A 413 12.44 3.64 17.70
CA PRO A 413 13.52 4.28 18.42
C PRO A 413 14.28 3.25 19.24
N PHE A 414 15.60 3.30 19.16
CA PHE A 414 16.45 2.46 19.97
C PHE A 414 16.27 2.87 21.43
N GLN A 415 15.75 1.97 22.27
CA GLN A 415 15.65 2.22 23.70
C GLN A 415 16.99 1.90 24.33
N PHE A 416 17.74 2.94 24.70
CA PHE A 416 18.95 2.77 25.51
C PHE A 416 18.57 2.23 26.89
N ARG A 417 19.32 1.23 27.35
CA ARG A 417 19.29 0.76 28.73
C ARG A 417 20.42 1.42 29.50
N ASN A 418 20.27 1.51 30.82
CA ASN A 418 21.37 1.91 31.68
C ASN A 418 22.53 0.94 31.50
N GLY A 419 23.69 1.47 31.07
CA GLY A 419 24.90 0.70 30.76
C GLY A 419 25.16 0.45 29.27
N ASP A 420 24.24 0.80 28.37
CA ASP A 420 24.49 0.72 26.93
C ASP A 420 25.61 1.71 26.53
N ILE A 421 26.60 1.25 25.75
CA ILE A 421 27.67 2.09 25.21
C ILE A 421 27.38 2.36 23.73
N LEU A 422 27.19 3.63 23.40
CA LEU A 422 26.93 4.06 22.04
C LEU A 422 28.24 4.44 21.32
N LEU A 423 28.64 3.63 20.35
CA LEU A 423 29.80 3.90 19.51
C LEU A 423 29.34 4.55 18.20
N ARG A 424 29.73 5.81 18.00
CA ARG A 424 29.37 6.57 16.79
C ARG A 424 30.57 6.81 15.90
N ARG A 425 30.33 6.81 14.59
CA ARG A 425 31.33 7.14 13.59
C ARG A 425 31.77 8.60 13.74
N TRP A 426 33.00 8.81 14.20
CA TRP A 426 33.66 10.12 14.09
C TRP A 426 34.34 10.20 12.72
N ILE A 427 33.79 10.98 11.80
CA ILE A 427 34.48 11.29 10.53
C ILE A 427 35.51 12.38 10.85
N SER A 428 36.77 11.99 11.02
CA SER A 428 37.86 12.97 10.99
C SER A 428 38.11 13.39 9.53
N PRO A 429 38.10 14.69 9.20
CA PRO A 429 38.33 15.18 7.85
C PRO A 429 39.83 15.14 7.54
N ILE A 430 40.42 13.96 7.41
CA ILE A 430 41.78 13.85 6.87
C ILE A 430 41.64 13.61 5.38
N ASN A 431 41.85 14.67 4.61
CA ASN A 431 42.06 14.62 3.18
C ASN A 431 43.34 13.79 2.92
N THR A 432 43.20 12.49 2.65
CA THR A 432 44.35 11.57 2.50
C THR A 432 44.99 11.67 1.11
N SER A 433 45.18 12.88 0.59
CA SER A 433 45.93 13.09 -0.66
C SER A 433 47.44 13.16 -0.45
N TRP A 434 47.94 13.19 0.81
CA TRP A 434 49.36 13.43 1.11
C TRP A 434 49.97 12.51 2.18
N ILE A 435 49.33 11.40 2.54
CA ILE A 435 49.95 10.43 3.46
C ILE A 435 50.58 9.33 2.63
N GLU A 436 51.88 9.45 2.36
CA GLU A 436 52.68 8.30 1.93
C GLU A 436 52.49 7.16 2.93
N ARG A 437 52.21 5.96 2.42
CA ARG A 437 52.15 4.76 3.26
C ARG A 437 53.50 4.61 3.94
N PRO A 438 53.59 4.60 5.28
CA PRO A 438 54.83 4.19 5.92
C PRO A 438 55.00 2.71 5.61
N ASN A 439 56.10 2.38 4.94
CA ASN A 439 56.47 1.02 4.60
C ASN A 439 56.98 0.35 5.88
N THR A 440 56.07 -0.03 6.79
CA THR A 440 56.41 -0.78 8.01
C THR A 440 56.24 -2.26 7.74
N GLY A 441 57.27 -3.06 8.07
CA GLY A 441 57.36 -4.51 7.85
C GLY A 441 56.38 -5.39 8.62
N SER A 442 55.27 -4.83 9.12
CA SER A 442 54.27 -5.52 9.93
C SER A 442 52.86 -5.33 9.35
N GLY A 443 52.62 -5.93 8.18
CA GLY A 443 51.28 -6.31 7.68
C GLY A 443 50.22 -5.20 7.49
N PRO A 444 49.06 -5.53 6.90
CA PRO A 444 48.04 -4.54 6.58
C PRO A 444 47.36 -4.05 7.85
N ALA A 445 47.47 -2.75 8.14
CA ALA A 445 46.64 -2.10 9.14
C ALA A 445 45.17 -2.17 8.69
N TRP A 446 44.36 -2.95 9.41
CA TRP A 446 42.93 -3.10 9.16
C TRP A 446 42.23 -1.76 9.41
N ARG A 447 41.70 -1.13 8.35
CA ARG A 447 40.67 -0.09 8.49
C ARG A 447 39.32 -0.78 8.60
N GLN A 448 38.84 -1.03 9.81
CA GLN A 448 37.44 -1.43 9.99
C GLN A 448 36.58 -0.17 9.99
N LYS A 449 35.67 -0.04 9.02
CA LYS A 449 34.59 0.96 9.07
C LYS A 449 33.59 0.48 10.12
N CYS A 450 33.64 1.02 11.34
CA CYS A 450 32.50 0.92 12.26
C CYS A 450 31.40 1.87 11.75
N GLY A 451 30.26 1.30 11.37
CA GLY A 451 29.01 2.06 11.32
C GLY A 451 28.53 2.39 12.73
N ASP A 452 27.41 3.10 12.85
CA ASP A 452 26.76 3.30 14.15
C ASP A 452 26.44 1.93 14.75
N ARG A 453 26.94 1.67 15.96
CA ARG A 453 26.73 0.44 16.72
C ARG A 453 26.39 0.77 18.18
N VAL A 454 25.45 0.02 18.74
CA VAL A 454 25.21 0.03 20.19
C VAL A 454 25.81 -1.25 20.75
N LEU A 455 26.78 -1.11 21.65
CA LEU A 455 27.27 -2.23 22.43
C LEU A 455 26.36 -2.39 23.65
N ARG A 456 25.74 -3.56 23.75
CA ARG A 456 24.89 -3.94 24.88
C ARG A 456 25.62 -4.98 25.71
N ILE A 457 25.83 -4.67 26.98
CA ILE A 457 26.36 -5.62 27.95
C ILE A 457 25.18 -6.44 28.47
N GLU A 458 25.10 -7.70 28.07
CA GLU A 458 24.06 -8.61 28.56
C GLU A 458 24.45 -9.16 29.95
N THR A 459 23.57 -9.00 30.94
CA THR A 459 23.76 -9.58 32.27
C THR A 459 23.70 -11.10 32.19
N GLY A 460 24.83 -11.78 32.45
CA GLY A 460 24.93 -13.24 32.47
C GLY A 460 25.81 -13.86 31.38
N ALA A 461 26.48 -13.06 30.55
CA ALA A 461 27.55 -13.55 29.68
C ALA A 461 28.85 -13.68 30.50
N ASP A 462 29.15 -14.88 30.99
CA ASP A 462 30.47 -15.20 31.52
C ASP A 462 31.42 -15.43 30.33
N GLY A 463 32.18 -14.39 29.97
CA GLY A 463 33.20 -14.46 28.93
C GLY A 463 34.07 -13.21 28.89
N ASP A 464 35.38 -13.41 28.79
CA ASP A 464 36.38 -12.36 28.57
C ASP A 464 36.34 -11.91 27.09
N GLU A 465 35.30 -11.19 26.67
CA GLU A 465 35.33 -10.50 25.37
C GLU A 465 35.92 -9.09 25.53
N ASP A 466 37.21 -8.97 25.24
CA ASP A 466 37.92 -7.68 25.10
C ASP A 466 37.69 -7.10 23.69
N GLU A 467 36.77 -6.16 23.52
CA GLU A 467 36.72 -5.32 22.32
C GLU A 467 37.65 -4.10 22.47
N SER A 468 38.77 -4.13 21.75
CA SER A 468 39.77 -3.06 21.74
C SER A 468 39.54 -2.06 20.60
N PHE A 469 39.31 -0.79 20.92
CA PHE A 469 39.22 0.29 19.93
C PHE A 469 40.52 1.09 19.87
N MET A 470 41.15 1.18 18.70
CA MET A 470 42.31 2.05 18.48
C MET A 470 41.89 3.35 17.77
N PHE A 471 42.17 4.48 18.41
CA PHE A 471 41.97 5.81 17.82
C PHE A 471 43.33 6.44 17.51
N LYS A 472 43.53 6.89 16.26
CA LYS A 472 44.70 7.68 15.86
C LYS A 472 44.25 9.10 15.55
N THR A 473 44.52 10.04 16.45
CA THR A 473 44.43 11.47 16.15
C THR A 473 45.83 11.96 15.76
N SER A 474 45.94 12.74 14.68
CA SER A 474 47.20 13.41 14.37
C SER A 474 46.97 14.89 14.15
N LYS A 475 47.74 15.71 14.86
CA LYS A 475 48.86 16.43 14.23
C LYS A 475 49.90 16.83 15.30
N THR A 476 51.15 16.75 14.87
CA THR A 476 52.42 17.21 15.45
C THR A 476 53.07 16.40 16.58
N GLU A 477 54.11 15.69 16.15
CA GLU A 477 55.38 15.29 16.78
C GLU A 477 55.37 14.52 18.11
N GLY A 478 55.80 13.25 18.02
CA GLY A 478 56.74 12.70 19.00
C GLY A 478 56.22 11.71 20.03
N THR A 479 54.91 11.57 20.24
CA THR A 479 54.38 10.55 21.16
C THR A 479 53.13 9.88 20.60
N ALA A 480 53.25 8.57 20.32
CA ALA A 480 52.08 7.71 20.31
C ALA A 480 51.57 7.62 21.74
N HIS A 481 50.55 8.41 22.07
CA HIS A 481 49.77 8.13 23.27
C HIS A 481 48.85 6.97 22.92
N ASP A 482 49.23 5.77 23.35
CA ASP A 482 48.31 4.64 23.51
C ASP A 482 47.24 5.07 24.50
N TRP A 483 46.08 5.50 23.99
CA TRP A 483 44.87 5.51 24.80
C TRP A 483 44.26 4.11 24.68
N ARG A 484 44.68 3.20 25.57
CA ARG A 484 43.83 2.06 25.93
C ARG A 484 42.65 2.61 26.69
N VAL A 485 41.50 2.73 26.04
CA VAL A 485 40.24 2.80 26.77
C VAL A 485 39.89 1.37 27.14
N SER A 486 40.47 0.90 28.24
CA SER A 486 40.09 -0.36 28.86
C SER A 486 38.85 -0.09 29.72
N PHE A 487 37.69 -0.61 29.30
CA PHE A 487 36.53 -0.63 30.18
C PHE A 487 36.68 -1.81 31.15
N SER A 488 37.12 -1.53 32.36
CA SER A 488 37.13 -2.51 33.45
C SER A 488 35.75 -2.49 34.12
N PHE A 489 34.89 -3.46 33.81
CA PHE A 489 33.60 -3.60 34.48
C PHE A 489 33.82 -4.28 35.84
N TRP A 490 33.67 -3.52 36.92
CA TRP A 490 33.55 -4.09 38.26
C TRP A 490 32.08 -4.34 38.56
N VAL A 491 31.67 -5.61 38.52
CA VAL A 491 30.41 -6.07 39.09
C VAL A 491 30.55 -6.05 40.61
N LYS A 492 29.59 -5.44 41.32
CA LYS A 492 29.49 -5.52 42.77
C LYS A 492 28.40 -6.50 43.16
#